data_AF-A0A0S7F7X4-F1
#
_entry.id   AF-A0A0S7F7X4-F1
#
_cell.length_a   1.000
_cell.length_b   1.000
_cell.length_c   1.000
_cell.angle_alpha   90.00
_cell.angle_beta   90.00
_cell.angle_gamma   90.00
#
_symmetry.space_group_name_H-M   'P 1'
#
loop_
_entity.id
_entity.type
_entity.pdbx_description
1 polymer ?
#
loop_
_entity_poly.entity_id
_entity_poly.type
_entity_poly.pdbx_seq_one_letter_code
_entity_poly.pdbx_strand_id
1 'polypeptide(L)'
;MPEQIVIHSLQCTHYVILWQLAKLSEGSSRKDDMVNLRKQMRAFCMMCQRYLTNVNTAVKEQAFTILCDLLLIFSHQMVSGGREHLEPLVYSPEDSLQSELLSFILNHVFIDQDDDTNSTDGQQDDEAVKIEALHKRRNLLAAYCKLIIYCVVEMRTGADIFKQYMRYYNDYGDIIKETMSKTRQIDKIQCAKTLILSLQQLFNEMLSELGHGFDRSSSAFCGIKELARRFSLTFGLDQVKTRDAIAMLHKDGIEFAFKEPSPQGEGGPPLNLAFLDILSEFSSKLMRQDKRTVHMYLERFMTF
;
A
#
# COMPACT_ATOMS: atom_id res chain seq x y z
N MET A 1 7.15 -15.99 -27.50
CA MET A 1 5.97 -16.87 -27.34
C MET A 1 4.72 -16.00 -27.46
N PRO A 2 3.69 -16.39 -28.22
CA PRO A 2 2.45 -15.62 -28.32
C PRO A 2 1.83 -15.34 -26.94
N GLU A 3 1.34 -14.11 -26.72
CA GLU A 3 0.81 -13.66 -25.42
C GLU A 3 -0.30 -14.59 -24.91
N GLN A 4 -1.19 -15.04 -25.79
CA GLN A 4 -2.34 -15.85 -25.42
C GLN A 4 -1.90 -17.23 -24.92
N ILE A 5 -0.85 -17.81 -25.51
CA ILE A 5 -0.28 -19.07 -25.03
C ILE A 5 0.31 -18.88 -23.63
N VAL A 6 1.01 -17.77 -23.39
CA VAL A 6 1.57 -17.45 -22.06
C VAL A 6 0.45 -17.33 -21.02
N ILE A 7 -0.57 -16.50 -21.29
CA ILE A 7 -1.69 -16.23 -20.39
C ILE A 7 -2.41 -17.52 -20.01
N HIS A 8 -2.81 -18.33 -21.01
CA HIS A 8 -3.53 -19.57 -20.75
C HIS A 8 -2.65 -20.63 -20.06
N SER A 9 -1.35 -20.64 -20.32
CA SER A 9 -0.41 -21.55 -19.61
C SER A 9 -0.24 -21.16 -18.14
N LEU A 10 -0.17 -19.86 -17.84
CA LEU A 10 -0.15 -19.36 -16.46
C LEU A 10 -1.44 -19.76 -15.73
N GLN A 11 -2.61 -19.50 -16.33
CA GLN A 11 -3.89 -19.88 -15.76
C GLN A 11 -4.01 -21.39 -15.52
N CYS A 12 -3.65 -22.20 -16.52
CA CYS A 12 -3.70 -23.66 -16.43
C CYS A 12 -2.81 -24.18 -15.28
N THR A 13 -1.58 -23.65 -15.17
CA THR A 13 -0.65 -24.06 -14.11
C THR A 13 -1.16 -23.64 -12.73
N HIS A 14 -1.76 -22.45 -12.62
CA HIS A 14 -2.43 -22.00 -11.40
C HIS A 14 -3.54 -22.97 -10.97
N TYR A 15 -4.42 -23.37 -11.89
CA TYR A 15 -5.49 -24.34 -11.60
C TYR A 15 -4.94 -25.70 -11.18
N VAL A 16 -3.87 -26.20 -11.81
CA VAL A 16 -3.22 -27.46 -11.41
C VAL A 16 -2.76 -27.41 -9.96
N ILE A 17 -2.11 -26.31 -9.54
CA ILE A 17 -1.65 -26.12 -8.17
C ILE A 17 -2.83 -26.10 -7.19
N LEU A 18 -3.88 -25.35 -7.49
CA LEU A 18 -5.07 -25.26 -6.63
C LEU A 18 -5.80 -26.60 -6.50
N TRP A 19 -5.92 -27.36 -7.59
CA TRP A 19 -6.53 -28.69 -7.57
C TRP A 19 -5.71 -29.69 -6.76
N GLN A 20 -4.38 -29.64 -6.83
CA GLN A 20 -3.52 -30.45 -5.98
C GLN A 20 -3.69 -30.08 -4.50
N LEU A 21 -3.73 -28.78 -4.17
CA LEU A 21 -3.98 -28.31 -2.81
C LEU A 21 -5.33 -28.81 -2.25
N ALA A 22 -6.39 -28.77 -3.06
CA ALA A 22 -7.70 -29.28 -2.68
C ALA A 22 -7.65 -30.76 -2.29
N LYS A 23 -7.02 -31.61 -3.12
CA LYS A 23 -6.86 -33.05 -2.85
C LYS A 23 -6.08 -33.34 -1.57
N LEU A 24 -5.03 -32.55 -1.30
CA LEU A 24 -4.23 -32.69 -0.09
C LEU A 24 -5.02 -32.32 1.17
N SER A 25 -5.94 -31.36 1.05
CA SER A 25 -6.77 -30.89 2.16
C SER A 25 -7.85 -31.91 2.56
N GLU A 26 -8.24 -32.82 1.66
CA GLU A 26 -9.25 -33.87 1.90
C GLU A 26 -8.69 -35.11 2.62
N GLY A 27 -7.42 -35.10 3.05
CA GLY A 27 -6.85 -36.11 3.96
C GLY A 27 -6.30 -37.39 3.29
N SER A 28 -6.19 -37.43 1.96
CA SER A 28 -5.63 -38.57 1.21
C SER A 28 -4.13 -38.43 0.86
N SER A 29 -3.40 -37.56 1.55
CA SER A 29 -2.07 -37.11 1.10
C SER A 29 -0.90 -37.98 1.56
N ARG A 30 -0.02 -38.35 0.61
CA ARG A 30 1.32 -38.87 0.94
C ARG A 30 2.27 -37.69 1.21
N LYS A 31 3.27 -37.90 2.06
CA LYS A 31 4.31 -36.88 2.34
C LYS A 31 5.01 -36.39 1.07
N ASP A 32 5.17 -37.25 0.07
CA ASP A 32 5.79 -36.90 -1.21
C ASP A 32 4.94 -35.90 -2.01
N ASP A 33 3.61 -36.00 -1.96
CA ASP A 33 2.70 -35.10 -2.68
C ASP A 33 2.80 -33.67 -2.13
N MET A 34 2.91 -33.53 -0.80
CA MET A 34 3.14 -32.25 -0.12
C MET A 34 4.44 -31.58 -0.56
N VAL A 35 5.54 -32.35 -0.61
CA VAL A 35 6.85 -31.85 -1.04
C VAL A 35 6.82 -31.42 -2.51
N ASN A 36 6.16 -32.21 -3.36
CA ASN A 36 6.00 -31.92 -4.78
C ASN A 36 5.18 -30.65 -5.01
N LEU A 37 4.03 -30.49 -4.35
CA LEU A 37 3.21 -29.28 -4.46
C LEU A 37 4.01 -28.05 -4.03
N ARG A 38 4.72 -28.13 -2.89
CA ARG A 38 5.56 -27.03 -2.41
C ARG A 38 6.59 -26.60 -3.46
N LYS A 39 7.27 -27.57 -4.07
CA LYS A 39 8.29 -27.30 -5.09
C LYS A 39 7.68 -26.67 -6.34
N GLN A 40 6.55 -27.21 -6.82
CA GLN A 40 5.84 -26.70 -8.00
C GLN A 40 5.33 -25.28 -7.76
N MET A 41 4.68 -25.03 -6.62
CA MET A 41 4.18 -23.71 -6.24
C MET A 41 5.31 -22.67 -6.18
N ARG A 42 6.43 -22.98 -5.49
CA ARG A 42 7.56 -22.03 -5.41
C ARG A 42 8.20 -21.76 -6.77
N ALA A 43 8.37 -22.79 -7.59
CA ALA A 43 8.88 -22.64 -8.95
C ALA A 43 7.94 -21.77 -9.80
N PHE A 44 6.63 -21.95 -9.64
CA PHE A 44 5.63 -21.19 -10.34
C PHE A 44 5.57 -19.72 -9.89
N CYS A 45 5.67 -19.44 -8.58
CA CYS A 45 5.80 -18.06 -8.08
C CYS A 45 7.00 -17.34 -8.71
N MET A 46 8.18 -17.97 -8.73
CA MET A 46 9.36 -17.39 -9.39
C MET A 46 9.15 -17.15 -10.88
N MET A 47 8.43 -18.04 -11.56
CA MET A 47 8.11 -17.88 -12.97
C MET A 47 7.14 -16.71 -13.20
N CYS A 48 6.07 -16.61 -12.41
CA CYS A 48 5.15 -15.47 -12.48
C CYS A 48 5.85 -14.15 -12.16
N GLN A 49 6.77 -14.14 -11.18
CA GLN A 49 7.56 -12.95 -10.86
C GLN A 49 8.33 -12.45 -12.08
N ARG A 50 9.01 -13.35 -12.82
CA ARG A 50 9.69 -13.00 -14.08
C ARG A 50 8.73 -12.46 -15.16
N TYR A 51 7.47 -12.85 -15.15
CA TYR A 51 6.46 -12.33 -16.09
C TYR A 51 5.91 -10.95 -15.70
N LEU A 52 6.15 -10.45 -14.47
CA LEU A 52 5.81 -9.07 -14.09
C LEU A 52 6.58 -8.03 -14.91
N THR A 53 7.77 -8.37 -15.39
CA THR A 53 8.61 -7.51 -16.23
C THR A 53 8.46 -7.79 -17.73
N ASN A 54 7.45 -8.56 -18.14
CA ASN A 54 7.21 -8.84 -19.56
C ASN A 54 6.85 -7.57 -20.33
N VAL A 55 7.20 -7.46 -21.62
CA VAL A 55 6.84 -6.29 -22.44
C VAL A 55 5.32 -6.13 -22.64
N ASN A 56 4.57 -7.23 -22.54
CA ASN A 56 3.15 -7.25 -22.79
C ASN A 56 2.33 -7.04 -21.49
N THR A 57 1.52 -5.99 -21.47
CA THR A 57 0.71 -5.61 -20.30
C THR A 57 -0.26 -6.72 -19.86
N ALA A 58 -0.93 -7.39 -20.79
CA ALA A 58 -1.88 -8.47 -20.46
C ALA A 58 -1.17 -9.66 -19.77
N VAL A 59 0.05 -9.98 -20.20
CA VAL A 59 0.89 -11.00 -19.53
C VAL A 59 1.28 -10.57 -18.12
N LYS A 60 1.69 -9.30 -17.93
CA LYS A 60 2.03 -8.78 -16.60
C LYS A 60 0.83 -8.84 -15.65
N GLU A 61 -0.33 -8.36 -16.09
CA GLU A 61 -1.57 -8.35 -15.29
C GLU A 61 -2.01 -9.77 -14.92
N GLN A 62 -1.89 -10.73 -15.86
CA GLN A 62 -2.20 -12.12 -15.58
C GLN A 62 -1.26 -12.72 -14.53
N ALA A 63 0.05 -12.48 -14.67
CA ALA A 63 1.05 -12.94 -13.71
C ALA A 63 0.87 -12.31 -12.34
N PHE A 64 0.58 -11.01 -12.29
CA PHE A 64 0.29 -10.25 -11.08
C PHE A 64 -0.93 -10.78 -10.33
N THR A 65 -2.03 -11.00 -11.04
CA THR A 65 -3.28 -11.51 -10.46
C THR A 65 -3.05 -12.89 -9.83
N ILE A 66 -2.41 -13.80 -10.57
CA ILE A 66 -2.07 -15.14 -10.09
C ILE A 66 -1.13 -15.09 -8.89
N LEU A 67 -0.13 -14.22 -8.90
CA LEU A 67 0.78 -14.05 -7.76
C LEU A 67 0.03 -13.60 -6.51
N CYS A 68 -0.83 -12.58 -6.62
CA CYS A 68 -1.62 -12.12 -5.47
C CYS A 68 -2.48 -13.24 -4.90
N ASP A 69 -3.14 -14.04 -5.74
CA ASP A 69 -3.96 -15.16 -5.30
C ASP A 69 -3.12 -16.26 -4.63
N LEU A 70 -2.00 -16.66 -5.24
CA LEU A 70 -1.11 -17.67 -4.66
C LEU A 70 -0.51 -17.21 -3.33
N LEU A 71 -0.03 -15.98 -3.25
CA LEU A 71 0.52 -15.42 -2.02
C LEU A 71 -0.51 -15.38 -0.90
N LEU A 72 -1.77 -15.06 -1.22
CA LEU A 72 -2.84 -15.05 -0.23
C LEU A 72 -3.23 -16.48 0.22
N ILE A 73 -3.39 -17.40 -0.74
CA ILE A 73 -3.80 -18.79 -0.49
C ILE A 73 -2.73 -19.54 0.33
N PHE A 74 -1.47 -19.40 -0.04
CA PHE A 74 -0.33 -20.05 0.62
C PHE A 74 0.27 -19.21 1.75
N SER A 75 -0.45 -18.19 2.24
CA SER A 75 0.01 -17.37 3.37
C SER A 75 -0.05 -18.12 4.71
N HIS A 76 0.41 -17.46 5.77
CA HIS A 76 0.25 -17.94 7.14
C HIS A 76 -1.23 -18.19 7.53
N GLN A 77 -2.21 -17.65 6.81
CA GLN A 77 -3.63 -17.90 7.06
C GLN A 77 -4.07 -19.32 6.72
N MET A 78 -3.30 -20.06 5.92
CA MET A 78 -3.62 -21.43 5.51
C MET A 78 -3.65 -22.40 6.70
N VAL A 79 -2.82 -22.18 7.72
CA VAL A 79 -2.77 -23.03 8.92
C VAL A 79 -3.84 -22.65 9.96
N SER A 80 -4.54 -21.53 9.77
CA SER A 80 -5.63 -21.11 10.63
C SER A 80 -6.77 -22.16 10.64
N GLY A 81 -7.39 -22.34 11.80
CA GLY A 81 -8.54 -23.23 11.98
C GLY A 81 -8.19 -24.72 12.13
N GLY A 82 -7.03 -25.05 12.71
CA GLY A 82 -6.62 -26.44 12.97
C GLY A 82 -6.03 -27.17 11.75
N ARG A 83 -5.44 -26.42 10.81
CA ARG A 83 -4.81 -26.94 9.60
C ARG A 83 -3.29 -26.92 9.70
N GLU A 84 -2.72 -27.19 10.88
CA GLU A 84 -1.26 -27.10 11.10
C GLU A 84 -0.47 -28.05 10.19
N HIS A 85 -1.07 -29.15 9.74
CA HIS A 85 -0.46 -30.07 8.78
C HIS A 85 -0.10 -29.43 7.42
N LEU A 86 -0.68 -28.27 7.09
CA LEU A 86 -0.37 -27.50 5.87
C LEU A 86 0.80 -26.52 6.05
N GLU A 87 1.35 -26.37 7.26
CA GLU A 87 2.48 -25.47 7.55
C GLU A 87 3.64 -25.58 6.54
N PRO A 88 4.05 -26.76 6.07
CA PRO A 88 5.14 -26.87 5.09
C PRO A 88 4.89 -26.14 3.77
N LEU A 89 3.63 -25.85 3.41
CA LEU A 89 3.25 -25.14 2.19
C LEU A 89 3.24 -23.62 2.36
N VAL A 90 3.32 -23.11 3.58
CA VAL A 90 3.30 -21.67 3.84
C VAL A 90 4.46 -21.00 3.09
N TYR A 91 4.13 -19.90 2.44
CA TYR A 91 5.02 -19.11 1.61
C TYR A 91 4.89 -17.62 1.98
N SER A 92 6.03 -17.01 2.27
CA SER A 92 6.14 -15.58 2.53
C SER A 92 6.94 -14.94 1.39
N PRO A 93 6.45 -13.86 0.76
CA PRO A 93 7.17 -13.19 -0.30
C PRO A 93 8.41 -12.48 0.23
N GLU A 94 9.53 -12.62 -0.48
CA GLU A 94 10.75 -11.85 -0.23
C GLU A 94 10.54 -10.36 -0.52
N ASP A 95 11.35 -9.49 0.10
CA ASP A 95 11.26 -8.02 -0.07
C ASP A 95 11.36 -7.57 -1.52
N SER A 96 12.12 -8.31 -2.35
CA SER A 96 12.24 -8.09 -3.79
C SER A 96 10.89 -8.24 -4.49
N LEU A 97 10.19 -9.36 -4.25
CA LEU A 97 8.86 -9.61 -4.80
C LEU A 97 7.82 -8.62 -4.26
N GLN A 98 7.88 -8.25 -2.99
CA GLN A 98 6.98 -7.23 -2.44
C GLN A 98 7.15 -5.89 -3.17
N SER A 99 8.40 -5.49 -3.40
CA SER A 99 8.75 -4.26 -4.13
C SER A 99 8.30 -4.32 -5.60
N GLU A 100 8.47 -5.45 -6.27
CA GLU A 100 8.02 -5.65 -7.65
C GLU A 100 6.50 -5.60 -7.79
N LEU A 101 5.75 -6.19 -6.84
CA LEU A 101 4.29 -6.11 -6.82
C LEU A 101 3.80 -4.69 -6.57
N LEU A 102 4.42 -3.96 -5.64
CA LEU A 102 4.09 -2.56 -5.40
C LEU A 102 4.40 -1.70 -6.64
N SER A 103 5.57 -1.92 -7.26
CA SER A 103 5.96 -1.24 -8.49
C SER A 103 4.97 -1.49 -9.63
N PHE A 104 4.46 -2.73 -9.75
CA PHE A 104 3.39 -3.01 -10.72
C PHE A 104 2.15 -2.14 -10.47
N ILE A 105 1.68 -2.04 -9.22
CA ILE A 105 0.52 -1.22 -8.87
C ILE A 105 0.77 0.26 -9.20
N LEU A 106 1.93 0.80 -8.82
CA LEU A 106 2.27 2.19 -9.08
C LEU A 106 2.30 2.51 -10.59
N ASN A 107 2.79 1.59 -11.42
CA ASN A 107 2.94 1.82 -12.85
C ASN A 107 1.69 1.49 -13.70
N HIS A 108 0.79 0.63 -13.20
CA HIS A 108 -0.33 0.11 -14.00
C HIS A 108 -1.72 0.45 -13.45
N VAL A 109 -1.83 0.89 -12.19
CA VAL A 109 -3.11 1.31 -11.59
C VAL A 109 -3.19 2.84 -11.50
N PHE A 110 -2.19 3.48 -10.90
CA PHE A 110 -2.15 4.92 -10.70
C PHE A 110 -1.57 5.63 -11.92
N ILE A 111 -2.37 5.69 -12.98
CA ILE A 111 -2.05 6.38 -14.24
C ILE A 111 -2.91 7.63 -14.39
N ASP A 112 -2.31 8.73 -14.85
CA ASP A 112 -3.06 9.95 -15.15
C ASP A 112 -3.93 9.74 -16.37
N GLN A 113 -5.24 9.99 -16.23
CA GLN A 113 -6.22 9.80 -17.31
C GLN A 113 -6.36 11.04 -18.20
N ASP A 114 -5.63 12.12 -17.89
CA ASP A 114 -5.89 13.46 -18.41
C ASP A 114 -5.39 13.70 -19.85
N ASP A 115 -4.55 12.82 -20.40
CA ASP A 115 -4.05 12.98 -21.78
C ASP A 115 -5.08 12.62 -22.87
N ASP A 116 -6.19 11.94 -22.54
CA ASP A 116 -7.22 11.50 -23.51
C ASP A 116 -8.46 12.41 -23.58
N THR A 117 -8.42 13.59 -22.94
CA THR A 117 -9.57 14.51 -22.86
C THR A 117 -9.74 15.41 -24.11
N ASN A 118 -8.89 15.27 -25.13
CA ASN A 118 -8.92 16.08 -26.36
C ASN A 118 -9.71 15.48 -27.53
N SER A 119 -10.49 14.41 -27.30
CA SER A 119 -11.38 13.83 -28.33
C SER A 119 -12.81 14.33 -28.12
N THR A 120 -13.14 15.48 -28.72
CA THR A 120 -14.47 16.12 -28.71
C THR A 120 -15.55 15.38 -29.54
N ASP A 121 -15.41 14.07 -29.79
CA ASP A 121 -16.42 13.29 -30.51
C ASP A 121 -16.84 12.07 -29.68
N GLY A 122 -17.97 12.19 -28.99
CA GLY A 122 -18.54 11.15 -28.14
C GLY A 122 -18.93 9.89 -28.90
N GLN A 123 -18.22 8.79 -28.63
CA GLN A 123 -18.64 7.44 -28.96
C GLN A 123 -18.93 6.69 -27.65
N GLN A 124 -20.16 6.20 -27.47
CA GLN A 124 -20.55 5.38 -26.30
C GLN A 124 -19.65 4.16 -26.10
N ASP A 125 -19.03 3.66 -27.17
CA ASP A 125 -18.05 2.57 -27.13
C ASP A 125 -16.78 2.94 -26.35
N ASP A 126 -16.35 4.22 -26.39
CA ASP A 126 -15.18 4.69 -25.64
C ASP A 126 -15.45 4.76 -24.13
N GLU A 127 -16.69 5.09 -23.72
CA GLU A 127 -17.06 5.08 -22.30
C GLU A 127 -17.10 3.66 -21.74
N ALA A 128 -17.67 2.70 -22.49
CA ALA A 128 -17.72 1.31 -22.08
C ALA A 128 -16.31 0.71 -21.89
N VAL A 129 -15.40 0.98 -22.82
CA VAL A 129 -14.00 0.53 -22.73
C VAL A 129 -13.26 1.18 -21.55
N LYS A 130 -13.46 2.48 -21.31
CA LYS A 130 -12.88 3.18 -20.15
C LYS A 130 -13.38 2.59 -18.83
N ILE A 131 -14.68 2.28 -18.74
CA ILE A 131 -15.28 1.64 -17.57
C ILE A 131 -14.68 0.25 -17.34
N GLU A 132 -14.54 -0.57 -18.38
CA GLU A 132 -13.94 -1.91 -18.28
C GLU A 132 -12.47 -1.84 -17.82
N ALA A 133 -11.69 -0.94 -18.41
CA ALA A 133 -10.29 -0.71 -18.02
C ALA A 133 -10.17 -0.23 -16.56
N LEU A 134 -11.07 0.65 -16.11
CA LEU A 134 -11.13 1.07 -14.71
C LEU A 134 -11.48 -0.10 -13.78
N HIS A 135 -12.48 -0.92 -14.12
CA HIS A 135 -12.82 -2.10 -13.34
C HIS A 135 -11.64 -3.08 -13.22
N LYS A 136 -10.91 -3.29 -14.30
CA LYS A 136 -9.69 -4.11 -14.29
C LYS A 136 -8.63 -3.55 -13.35
N ARG A 137 -8.33 -2.26 -13.42
CA ARG A 137 -7.39 -1.58 -12.51
C ARG A 137 -7.84 -1.67 -11.05
N ARG A 138 -9.14 -1.49 -10.78
CA ARG A 138 -9.73 -1.66 -9.44
C ARG A 138 -9.54 -3.09 -8.91
N ASN A 139 -9.70 -4.10 -9.75
CA ASN A 139 -9.45 -5.50 -9.37
C ASN A 139 -7.98 -5.75 -9.02
N LEU A 140 -7.04 -5.20 -9.80
CA LEU A 140 -5.60 -5.30 -9.52
C LEU A 140 -5.24 -4.63 -8.19
N LEU A 141 -5.77 -3.42 -7.95
CA LEU A 141 -5.56 -2.72 -6.67
C LEU A 141 -6.12 -3.50 -5.48
N ALA A 142 -7.35 -4.01 -5.61
CA ALA A 142 -7.97 -4.82 -4.56
C ALA A 142 -7.19 -6.12 -4.31
N ALA A 143 -6.61 -6.73 -5.34
CA ALA A 143 -5.74 -7.90 -5.20
C ALA A 143 -4.52 -7.59 -4.31
N TYR A 144 -3.83 -6.47 -4.55
CA TYR A 144 -2.69 -6.04 -3.73
C TYR A 144 -3.11 -5.64 -2.31
N CYS A 145 -4.19 -4.86 -2.18
CA CYS A 145 -4.68 -4.41 -0.87
C CYS A 145 -5.07 -5.58 0.03
N LYS A 146 -5.58 -6.70 -0.52
CA LYS A 146 -5.79 -7.93 0.25
C LYS A 146 -4.48 -8.44 0.86
N LEU A 147 -3.36 -8.39 0.14
CA LEU A 147 -2.07 -8.81 0.70
C LEU A 147 -1.63 -7.96 1.89
N ILE A 148 -1.89 -6.64 1.85
CA ILE A 148 -1.64 -5.73 2.98
C ILE A 148 -2.55 -6.09 4.15
N ILE A 149 -3.85 -6.22 3.90
CA ILE A 149 -4.87 -6.48 4.94
C ILE A 149 -4.64 -7.84 5.60
N TYR A 150 -4.21 -8.85 4.87
CA TYR A 150 -3.94 -10.17 5.44
C TYR A 150 -2.48 -10.35 5.88
N CYS A 151 -1.71 -9.26 6.02
CA CYS A 151 -0.32 -9.27 6.48
C CYS A 151 0.58 -10.25 5.71
N VAL A 152 0.34 -10.39 4.40
CA VAL A 152 1.16 -11.19 3.48
C VAL A 152 2.35 -10.38 2.98
N VAL A 153 2.14 -9.07 2.78
CA VAL A 153 3.20 -8.08 2.55
C VAL A 153 3.25 -7.11 3.73
N GLU A 154 4.36 -6.39 3.89
CA GLU A 154 4.50 -5.43 4.97
C GLU A 154 3.46 -4.32 4.86
N MET A 155 2.80 -3.99 5.99
CA MET A 155 1.82 -2.89 6.05
C MET A 155 2.42 -1.54 5.64
N ARG A 156 3.75 -1.38 5.78
CA ARG A 156 4.48 -0.19 5.37
C ARG A 156 4.33 0.11 3.87
N THR A 157 4.22 -0.93 3.03
CA THR A 157 4.00 -0.77 1.57
C THR A 157 2.67 -0.07 1.26
N GLY A 158 1.72 -0.07 2.19
CA GLY A 158 0.48 0.70 2.09
C GLY A 158 0.72 2.21 2.03
N ALA A 159 1.89 2.72 2.43
CA ALA A 159 2.16 4.15 2.41
C ALA A 159 2.07 4.75 0.99
N ASP A 160 2.63 4.04 0.01
CA ASP A 160 2.62 4.41 -1.40
C ASP A 160 1.23 4.30 -2.06
N ILE A 161 0.31 3.56 -1.42
CA ILE A 161 -1.10 3.45 -1.82
C ILE A 161 -1.93 4.55 -1.16
N PHE A 162 -1.78 4.77 0.16
CA PHE A 162 -2.62 5.71 0.90
C PHE A 162 -2.38 7.15 0.47
N LYS A 163 -1.16 7.50 0.05
CA LYS A 163 -0.86 8.83 -0.48
C LYS A 163 -1.67 9.20 -1.74
N GLN A 164 -2.16 8.19 -2.47
CA GLN A 164 -2.95 8.35 -3.69
C GLN A 164 -4.44 8.65 -3.44
N TYR A 165 -4.89 8.61 -2.17
CA TYR A 165 -6.30 8.65 -1.80
C TYR A 165 -7.08 9.85 -2.35
N MET A 166 -6.48 11.05 -2.33
CA MET A 166 -7.14 12.26 -2.85
C MET A 166 -7.05 12.36 -4.37
N ARG A 167 -5.88 12.06 -4.96
CA ARG A 167 -5.64 12.16 -6.41
C ARG A 167 -6.57 11.24 -7.19
N TYR A 168 -6.76 10.01 -6.73
CA TYR A 168 -7.60 9.01 -7.39
C TYR A 168 -8.87 8.68 -6.59
N TYR A 169 -9.44 9.68 -5.92
CA TYR A 169 -10.59 9.47 -5.03
C TYR A 169 -11.79 8.84 -5.76
N ASN A 170 -12.10 9.31 -6.97
CA ASN A 170 -13.25 8.81 -7.75
C ASN A 170 -13.02 7.37 -8.25
N ASP A 171 -11.78 7.05 -8.63
CA ASP A 171 -11.45 5.76 -9.23
C ASP A 171 -11.21 4.66 -8.18
N TYR A 172 -10.58 5.01 -7.05
CA TYR A 172 -10.03 4.04 -6.09
C TYR A 172 -10.30 4.39 -4.62
N GLY A 173 -10.97 5.52 -4.33
CA GLY A 173 -11.09 6.05 -2.97
C GLY A 173 -11.77 5.09 -2.00
N ASP A 174 -12.76 4.32 -2.44
CA ASP A 174 -13.44 3.31 -1.63
C ASP A 174 -12.51 2.14 -1.26
N ILE A 175 -11.74 1.61 -2.21
CA ILE A 175 -10.77 0.52 -1.98
C ILE A 175 -9.67 0.99 -1.01
N ILE A 176 -9.09 2.17 -1.24
CA ILE A 176 -8.02 2.71 -0.38
C ILE A 176 -8.56 2.98 1.03
N LYS A 177 -9.76 3.57 1.15
CA LYS A 177 -10.42 3.83 2.44
C LYS A 177 -10.70 2.54 3.23
N GLU A 178 -11.22 1.51 2.57
CA GLU A 178 -11.47 0.22 3.22
C GLU A 178 -10.16 -0.44 3.66
N THR A 179 -9.11 -0.34 2.84
CA THR A 179 -7.76 -0.84 3.17
C THR A 179 -7.21 -0.15 4.42
N MET A 180 -7.29 1.19 4.50
CA MET A 180 -6.91 1.94 5.72
C MET A 180 -7.75 1.55 6.93
N SER A 181 -9.05 1.28 6.73
CA SER A 181 -9.95 0.85 7.80
C SER A 181 -9.55 -0.52 8.36
N LYS A 182 -9.28 -1.48 7.48
CA LYS A 182 -8.90 -2.85 7.85
C LYS A 182 -7.51 -2.91 8.46
N THR A 183 -6.51 -2.22 7.93
CA THR A 183 -5.18 -2.15 8.54
C THR A 183 -5.24 -1.56 9.95
N ARG A 184 -6.07 -0.54 10.18
CA ARG A 184 -6.31 0.02 11.52
C ARG A 184 -6.97 -0.95 12.49
N GLN A 185 -7.86 -1.83 12.01
CA GLN A 185 -8.50 -2.86 12.84
C GLN A 185 -7.50 -3.92 13.30
N ILE A 186 -6.52 -4.22 12.44
CA ILE A 186 -5.46 -5.21 12.71
C ILE A 186 -4.40 -4.63 13.65
N ASP A 187 -3.84 -3.48 13.30
CA ASP A 187 -2.83 -2.80 14.10
C ASP A 187 -2.97 -1.28 13.95
N LYS A 188 -3.50 -0.64 15.00
CA LYS A 188 -3.71 0.80 15.02
C LYS A 188 -2.42 1.60 14.99
N ILE A 189 -1.37 1.12 15.67
CA ILE A 189 -0.10 1.84 15.78
C ILE A 189 0.61 1.75 14.45
N GLN A 190 0.73 0.55 13.88
CA GLN A 190 1.37 0.38 12.58
C GLN A 190 0.60 1.08 11.46
N CYS A 191 -0.74 1.07 11.49
CA CYS A 191 -1.55 1.86 10.56
C CYS A 191 -1.23 3.36 10.66
N ALA A 192 -1.12 3.90 11.89
CA ALA A 192 -0.76 5.31 12.09
C ALA A 192 0.65 5.65 11.58
N LYS A 193 1.61 4.74 11.76
CA LYS A 193 2.96 4.85 11.19
C LYS A 193 2.94 4.85 9.66
N THR A 194 2.13 3.99 9.04
CA THR A 194 1.98 3.97 7.58
C THR A 194 1.31 5.25 7.07
N LEU A 195 0.29 5.77 7.76
CA LEU A 195 -0.39 7.02 7.37
C LEU A 195 0.56 8.22 7.41
N ILE A 196 1.39 8.36 8.46
CA ILE A 196 2.35 9.46 8.52
C ILE A 196 3.45 9.30 7.48
N LEU A 197 3.90 8.06 7.21
CA LEU A 197 4.85 7.77 6.15
C LEU A 197 4.33 8.21 4.77
N SER A 198 3.05 8.00 4.46
CA SER A 198 2.43 8.51 3.23
C SER A 198 2.55 10.03 3.09
N LEU A 199 2.29 10.77 4.18
CA LEU A 199 2.39 12.22 4.19
C LEU A 199 3.85 12.69 4.08
N GLN A 200 4.79 11.99 4.72
CA GLN A 200 6.22 12.26 4.61
C GLN A 200 6.73 12.04 3.17
N GLN A 201 6.28 10.97 2.50
CA GLN A 201 6.59 10.71 1.10
C GLN A 201 6.09 11.84 0.19
N LEU A 202 4.82 12.25 0.31
CA LEU A 202 4.27 13.37 -0.46
C LEU A 202 5.00 14.68 -0.19
N PHE A 203 5.38 14.93 1.07
CA PHE A 203 6.11 16.14 1.43
C PHE A 203 7.51 16.16 0.77
N ASN A 204 8.21 15.02 0.75
CA ASN A 204 9.50 14.91 0.07
C ASN A 204 9.38 15.01 -1.45
N GLU A 205 8.34 14.43 -2.05
CA GLU A 205 8.02 14.57 -3.48
C GLU A 205 7.82 16.05 -3.83
N MET A 206 6.99 16.76 -3.06
CA MET A 206 6.78 18.21 -3.21
C MET A 206 8.08 19.01 -3.04
N LEU A 207 8.92 18.68 -2.05
CA LEU A 207 10.22 19.34 -1.87
C LEU A 207 11.16 19.10 -3.06
N SER A 208 11.12 17.91 -3.67
CA SER A 208 11.92 17.60 -4.85
C SER A 208 11.49 18.41 -6.07
N GLU A 209 10.20 18.73 -6.20
CA GLU A 209 9.64 19.48 -7.33
C GLU A 209 9.75 21.00 -7.13
N LEU A 210 9.45 21.51 -5.93
CA LEU A 210 9.34 22.95 -5.64
C LEU A 210 10.55 23.54 -4.90
N GLY A 211 11.43 22.70 -4.35
CA GLY A 211 12.54 23.11 -3.51
C GLY A 211 12.13 23.48 -2.07
N HIS A 212 13.12 23.82 -1.24
CA HIS A 212 12.93 24.11 0.19
C HIS A 212 12.31 25.48 0.50
N GLY A 213 12.24 26.37 -0.49
CA GLY A 213 11.63 27.71 -0.39
C GLY A 213 10.17 27.77 -0.84
N PHE A 214 9.48 26.63 -0.89
CA PHE A 214 8.10 26.55 -1.39
C PHE A 214 7.13 27.42 -0.57
N ASP A 215 6.11 27.94 -1.25
CA ASP A 215 5.03 28.66 -0.60
C ASP A 215 4.06 27.68 0.11
N ARG A 216 3.83 27.87 1.41
CA ARG A 216 2.88 27.07 2.20
C ARG A 216 1.43 27.31 1.80
N SER A 217 1.13 28.37 1.06
CA SER A 217 -0.20 28.59 0.46
C SER A 217 -0.40 27.86 -0.86
N SER A 218 0.65 27.23 -1.41
CA SER A 218 0.56 26.46 -2.66
C SER A 218 -0.47 25.34 -2.58
N SER A 219 -1.07 25.03 -3.74
CA SER A 219 -2.03 23.94 -3.89
C SER A 219 -1.43 22.58 -3.50
N ALA A 220 -0.14 22.35 -3.81
CA ALA A 220 0.57 21.12 -3.45
C ALA A 220 0.61 20.93 -1.92
N PHE A 221 1.10 21.93 -1.18
CA PHE A 221 1.17 21.83 0.28
C PHE A 221 -0.24 21.75 0.93
N CYS A 222 -1.17 22.59 0.48
CA CYS A 222 -2.55 22.56 0.95
C CYS A 222 -3.24 21.21 0.66
N GLY A 223 -2.93 20.57 -0.46
CA GLY A 223 -3.43 19.24 -0.81
C GLY A 223 -2.94 18.16 0.16
N ILE A 224 -1.66 18.19 0.55
CA ILE A 224 -1.11 17.27 1.56
C ILE A 224 -1.76 17.53 2.92
N LYS A 225 -1.96 18.80 3.30
CA LYS A 225 -2.64 19.18 4.55
C LYS A 225 -4.10 18.71 4.57
N GLU A 226 -4.84 18.86 3.47
CA GLU A 226 -6.22 18.33 3.37
C GLU A 226 -6.24 16.80 3.46
N LEU A 227 -5.29 16.09 2.83
CA LEU A 227 -5.16 14.64 2.99
C LEU A 227 -4.90 14.26 4.46
N ALA A 228 -4.01 14.97 5.15
CA ALA A 228 -3.76 14.77 6.57
C ALA A 228 -5.02 14.97 7.43
N ARG A 229 -5.81 16.00 7.13
CA ARG A 229 -7.10 16.22 7.77
C ARG A 229 -8.06 15.04 7.54
N ARG A 230 -8.11 14.49 6.33
CA ARG A 230 -8.91 13.28 6.01
C ARG A 230 -8.41 12.05 6.78
N PHE A 231 -7.10 11.85 6.87
CA PHE A 231 -6.50 10.78 7.68
C PHE A 231 -6.82 10.92 9.16
N SER A 232 -6.77 12.14 9.70
CA SER A 232 -7.13 12.43 11.10
C SER A 232 -8.54 11.95 11.44
N LEU A 233 -9.50 12.10 10.54
CA LEU A 233 -10.89 11.63 10.73
C LEU A 233 -10.99 10.10 10.89
N THR A 234 -10.01 9.32 10.41
CA THR A 234 -10.03 7.85 10.49
C THR A 234 -9.85 7.30 11.90
N PHE A 235 -9.29 8.10 12.83
CA PHE A 235 -9.10 7.70 14.23
C PHE A 235 -10.39 7.79 15.08
N GLY A 236 -11.51 8.21 14.49
CA GLY A 236 -12.80 8.29 15.17
C GLY A 236 -12.87 9.35 16.27
N LEU A 237 -13.82 9.17 17.19
CA LEU A 237 -14.07 10.08 18.33
C LEU A 237 -13.59 9.50 19.67
N ASP A 238 -13.39 8.19 19.75
CA ASP A 238 -12.91 7.50 20.95
C ASP A 238 -11.40 7.64 21.07
N GLN A 239 -10.98 8.76 21.69
CA GLN A 239 -9.56 9.09 21.89
C GLN A 239 -8.82 8.08 22.76
N VAL A 240 -9.51 7.36 23.64
CA VAL A 240 -8.88 6.35 24.50
C VAL A 240 -8.42 5.16 23.66
N LYS A 241 -9.25 4.71 22.71
CA LYS A 241 -8.91 3.57 21.84
C LYS A 241 -7.80 3.85 20.82
N THR A 242 -7.52 5.11 20.52
CA THR A 242 -6.53 5.53 19.51
C THR A 242 -5.36 6.30 20.09
N ARG A 243 -5.32 6.46 21.41
CA ARG A 243 -4.33 7.24 22.17
C ARG A 243 -2.89 6.95 21.74
N ASP A 244 -2.47 5.68 21.83
CA ASP A 244 -1.08 5.29 21.57
C ASP A 244 -0.71 5.43 20.09
N ALA A 245 -1.66 5.17 19.19
CA ALA A 245 -1.47 5.32 17.75
C ALA A 245 -1.27 6.79 17.35
N ILE A 246 -2.07 7.70 17.92
CA ILE A 246 -1.91 9.15 17.69
C ILE A 246 -0.61 9.66 18.33
N ALA A 247 -0.26 9.22 19.54
CA ALA A 247 1.00 9.58 20.18
C ALA A 247 2.21 9.15 19.34
N MET A 248 2.19 7.93 18.79
CA MET A 248 3.23 7.43 17.88
C MET A 248 3.28 8.23 16.58
N LEU A 249 2.12 8.57 15.99
CA LEU A 249 2.04 9.39 14.78
C LEU A 249 2.71 10.76 15.00
N HIS A 250 2.46 11.40 16.14
CA HIS A 250 3.12 12.67 16.48
C HIS A 250 4.62 12.50 16.72
N LYS A 251 5.03 11.42 17.38
CA LYS A 251 6.44 11.11 17.59
C LYS A 251 7.20 11.00 16.26
N ASP A 252 6.71 10.17 15.34
CA ASP A 252 7.33 9.95 14.03
C ASP A 252 7.29 11.23 13.16
N GLY A 253 6.22 12.01 13.26
CA GLY A 253 6.09 13.29 12.56
C GLY A 253 7.07 14.36 13.06
N ILE A 254 7.30 14.42 14.38
CA ILE A 254 8.31 15.32 14.98
C ILE A 254 9.71 14.88 14.57
N GLU A 255 10.04 13.59 14.69
CA GLU A 255 11.34 13.06 14.27
C GLU A 255 11.64 13.40 12.81
N PHE A 256 10.65 13.29 11.92
CA PHE A 256 10.79 13.70 10.52
C PHE A 256 11.02 15.20 10.33
N ALA A 257 10.30 16.04 11.06
CA ALA A 257 10.40 17.50 10.94
C ALA A 257 11.80 18.04 11.30
N PHE A 258 12.51 17.34 12.19
CA PHE A 258 13.86 17.70 12.65
C PHE A 258 14.95 16.74 12.15
N LYS A 259 14.64 15.85 11.20
CA LYS A 259 15.57 14.82 10.72
C LYS A 259 16.76 15.43 9.97
N GLU A 260 16.48 16.37 9.07
CA GLU A 260 17.49 16.98 8.20
C GLU A 260 17.81 18.41 8.68
N PRO A 261 19.10 18.79 8.73
CA PRO A 261 19.53 20.10 9.20
C PRO A 261 19.06 21.22 8.27
N SER A 262 19.27 22.47 8.68
CA SER A 262 18.86 23.62 7.87
C SER A 262 19.68 23.72 6.57
N PRO A 263 19.03 23.90 5.40
CA PRO A 263 19.73 24.20 4.16
C PRO A 263 20.36 25.61 4.16
N GLN A 264 19.99 26.47 5.12
CA GLN A 264 20.46 27.85 5.23
C GLN A 264 21.67 28.03 6.17
N GLY A 265 22.19 26.93 6.74
CA GLY A 265 23.31 26.94 7.68
C GLY A 265 22.88 26.91 9.15
N GLU A 266 23.87 27.00 10.06
CA GLU A 266 23.63 26.95 11.50
C GLU A 266 22.66 28.06 11.96
N GLY A 267 21.73 27.70 12.84
CA GLY A 267 20.68 28.61 13.35
C GLY A 267 19.48 28.80 12.41
N GLY A 268 19.54 28.30 11.16
CA GLY A 268 18.40 28.28 10.26
C GLY A 268 17.35 27.22 10.65
N PRO A 269 16.09 27.35 10.16
CA PRO A 269 15.06 26.35 10.42
C PRO A 269 15.42 25.00 9.75
N PRO A 270 15.15 23.87 10.40
CA PRO A 270 15.32 22.54 9.79
C PRO A 270 14.57 22.41 8.46
N LEU A 271 15.09 21.60 7.54
CA LEU A 271 14.54 21.43 6.19
C LEU A 271 13.04 21.08 6.20
N ASN A 272 12.64 20.19 7.13
CA ASN A 272 11.28 19.63 7.17
C ASN A 272 10.36 20.34 8.18
N LEU A 273 10.76 21.49 8.73
CA LEU A 273 10.02 22.14 9.81
C LEU A 273 8.55 22.44 9.44
N ALA A 274 8.29 22.78 8.18
CA ALA A 274 6.93 23.04 7.67
C ALA A 274 5.99 21.82 7.77
N PHE A 275 6.53 20.61 7.85
CA PHE A 275 5.73 19.39 8.03
C PHE A 275 4.92 19.40 9.33
N LEU A 276 5.34 20.15 10.36
CA LEU A 276 4.57 20.30 11.60
C LEU A 276 3.19 20.94 11.38
N ASP A 277 2.99 21.74 10.33
CA ASP A 277 1.68 22.30 10.00
C ASP A 277 0.72 21.24 9.42
N ILE A 278 1.26 20.27 8.66
CA ILE A 278 0.51 19.06 8.24
C ILE A 278 0.21 18.19 9.47
N LEU A 279 1.21 17.99 10.35
CA LEU A 279 1.05 17.22 11.58
C LEU A 279 0.01 17.85 12.54
N SER A 280 -0.17 19.16 12.46
CA SER A 280 -1.11 19.89 13.31
C SER A 280 -2.56 19.42 13.14
N GLU A 281 -2.93 18.91 11.96
CA GLU A 281 -4.26 18.35 11.65
C GLU A 281 -4.64 17.15 12.53
N PHE A 282 -3.64 16.47 13.12
CA PHE A 282 -3.84 15.34 14.04
C PHE A 282 -3.96 15.78 15.50
N SER A 283 -3.59 17.03 15.83
CA SER A 283 -3.54 17.51 17.22
C SER A 283 -4.90 17.55 17.92
N SER A 284 -5.99 17.63 17.14
CA SER A 284 -7.36 17.54 17.64
C SER A 284 -7.72 16.15 18.18
N LYS A 285 -6.96 15.11 17.79
CA LYS A 285 -7.15 13.72 18.21
C LYS A 285 -6.35 13.35 19.47
N LEU A 286 -5.37 14.15 19.86
CA LEU A 286 -4.65 13.98 21.12
C LEU A 286 -5.53 14.31 22.32
N MET A 287 -5.46 13.47 23.36
CA MET A 287 -6.03 13.78 24.66
C MET A 287 -5.25 14.93 25.31
N ARG A 288 -5.92 15.69 26.18
CA ARG A 288 -5.31 16.85 26.86
C ARG A 288 -4.01 16.51 27.61
N GLN A 289 -3.93 15.33 28.23
CA GLN A 289 -2.73 14.88 28.94
C GLN A 289 -1.58 14.59 27.97
N ASP A 290 -1.86 13.95 26.84
CA ASP A 290 -0.84 13.57 25.85
C ASP A 290 -0.30 14.78 25.09
N LYS A 291 -1.09 15.84 24.92
CA LYS A 291 -0.58 17.12 24.37
C LYS A 291 0.63 17.63 25.15
N ARG A 292 0.65 17.49 26.48
CA ARG A 292 1.80 17.89 27.30
C ARG A 292 3.00 16.98 27.06
N THR A 293 2.79 15.67 26.95
CA THR A 293 3.85 14.69 26.66
C THR A 293 4.46 14.91 25.28
N VAL A 294 3.63 15.13 24.26
CA VAL A 294 4.08 15.45 22.89
C VAL A 294 4.85 16.76 22.86
N HIS A 295 4.39 17.78 23.60
CA HIS A 295 5.12 19.05 23.72
C HIS A 295 6.50 18.87 24.37
N MET A 296 6.58 18.14 25.49
CA MET A 296 7.86 17.80 26.13
C MET A 296 8.79 16.98 25.22
N TYR A 297 8.22 16.16 24.33
CA TYR A 297 9.00 15.44 23.34
C TYR A 297 9.55 16.39 22.27
N LEU A 298 8.72 17.29 21.76
CA LEU A 298 9.10 18.33 20.80
C LEU A 298 10.22 19.23 21.34
N GLU A 299 10.15 19.63 22.63
CA GLU A 299 11.19 20.44 23.30
C GLU A 299 12.59 19.81 23.25
N ARG A 300 12.70 18.48 23.10
CA ARG A 300 14.01 17.82 22.96
C ARG A 300 14.70 18.12 21.62
N PHE A 301 13.95 18.53 20.61
CA PHE A 301 14.44 18.86 19.28
C PHE A 301 14.58 20.38 19.07
N MET A 302 13.85 21.18 19.84
CA MET A 302 13.96 22.62 19.83
C MET A 302 15.18 23.04 20.65
N THR A 303 16.38 22.91 20.07
CA THR A 303 17.59 23.51 20.64
C THR A 303 17.49 25.03 20.53
N PHE A 304 17.47 25.72 21.68
CA PHE A 304 17.60 27.17 21.79
C PHE A 304 19.04 27.62 21.56
#